data_AF-A0A7J2LR44-F1
#
_entry.id   AF-A0A7J2LR44-F1
#
_cell.length_a   1.000
_cell.length_b   1.000
_cell.length_c   1.000
_cell.angle_alpha   90.00
_cell.angle_beta   90.00
_cell.angle_gamma   90.00
#
_symmetry.space_group_name_H-M   'P 1'
#
loop_
_entity.id
_entity.type
_entity.pdbx_description
1 polymer ?
#
loop_
_entity_poly.entity_id
_entity_poly.type
_entity_poly.pdbx_seq_one_letter_code
_entity_poly.pdbx_strand_id
1 'polypeptide(L)'
;MKKEIFPLSLKKLFEIISQFEEKDLKAKRISNKLDVEINLARKYEKTVKWLLRRLPKKPESFDEFKQLLLKFLNDEYCLEDVLKEIASKKYPFNKYLFRHLIMVKCGRNVDTTVVLALIRWAKEMKLFFPIRTIEYTPTMKDLVYAYICSRGEVAFSSIEDKFPNARLIVLELWKEGLIDIEGIEELKIDPELITDFDRIPADFVPKDSKFVNIWIDERTGEQYASITLPARTRVKIKWIRYRNKSLST
;
A
#
# COMPACT_ATOMS: atom_id res chain seq x y z
N MET A 1 -16.95 -6.91 -3.17
CA MET A 1 -17.16 -7.19 -1.72
C MET A 1 -17.63 -5.93 -1.01
N LYS A 2 -18.70 -5.99 -0.23
CA LYS A 2 -19.08 -4.88 0.67
C LYS A 2 -17.97 -4.74 1.72
N LYS A 3 -17.50 -3.51 1.99
CA LYS A 3 -16.49 -3.26 3.03
C LYS A 3 -17.13 -3.46 4.41
N GLU A 4 -16.63 -4.45 5.15
CA GLU A 4 -17.13 -4.81 6.48
C GLU A 4 -16.25 -4.27 7.61
N ILE A 5 -14.96 -4.03 7.34
CA ILE A 5 -13.96 -3.59 8.30
C ILE A 5 -13.53 -2.15 8.02
N PHE A 6 -13.40 -1.34 9.09
CA PHE A 6 -12.98 0.04 9.00
C PHE A 6 -11.95 0.38 10.09
N PRO A 7 -11.05 1.37 9.87
CA PRO A 7 -10.01 1.77 10.83
C PRO A 7 -10.57 2.58 12.01
N LEU A 8 -11.32 1.90 12.88
CA LEU A 8 -12.02 2.44 14.04
C LEU A 8 -11.28 2.11 15.33
N SER A 9 -11.54 2.86 16.40
CA SER A 9 -10.89 2.63 17.70
C SER A 9 -11.43 1.36 18.36
N LEU A 10 -10.52 0.54 18.90
CA LEU A 10 -10.86 -0.67 19.66
C LEU A 10 -11.68 -0.35 20.89
N LYS A 11 -11.38 0.75 21.59
CA LYS A 11 -12.13 1.16 22.79
C LYS A 11 -13.60 1.41 22.47
N LYS A 12 -13.88 2.15 21.38
CA LYS A 12 -15.25 2.43 20.92
C LYS A 12 -15.94 1.18 20.37
N LEU A 13 -15.19 0.30 19.69
CA LEU A 13 -15.73 -1.00 19.23
C LEU A 13 -16.15 -1.87 20.42
N PHE A 14 -15.30 -1.98 21.44
CA PHE A 14 -15.61 -2.71 22.66
C PHE A 14 -16.81 -2.12 23.40
N GLU A 15 -16.88 -0.79 23.54
CA GLU A 15 -18.02 -0.11 24.17
C GLU A 15 -19.34 -0.44 23.48
N ILE A 16 -19.36 -0.49 22.14
CA ILE A 16 -20.57 -0.89 21.41
C ILE A 16 -20.85 -2.38 21.62
N ILE A 17 -19.83 -3.24 21.52
CA ILE A 17 -19.99 -4.69 21.70
C ILE A 17 -20.54 -5.01 23.09
N SER A 18 -20.07 -4.34 24.15
CA SER A 18 -20.52 -4.59 25.52
C SER A 18 -21.96 -4.15 25.75
N GLN A 19 -22.39 -3.04 25.14
CA GLN A 19 -23.68 -2.41 25.40
C GLN A 19 -24.83 -2.86 24.48
N PHE A 20 -24.54 -3.40 23.30
CA PHE A 20 -25.56 -3.72 22.30
C PHE A 20 -25.59 -5.22 21.96
N GLU A 21 -26.79 -5.77 21.80
CA GLU A 21 -26.98 -7.04 21.11
C GLU A 21 -26.98 -6.84 19.59
N GLU A 22 -26.64 -7.87 18.80
CA GLU A 22 -26.54 -7.76 17.33
C GLU A 22 -27.85 -7.26 16.70
N LYS A 23 -29.00 -7.71 17.21
CA LYS A 23 -30.34 -7.32 16.75
C LYS A 23 -30.66 -5.83 16.94
N ASP A 24 -30.05 -5.22 17.94
CA ASP A 24 -30.27 -3.82 18.34
C ASP A 24 -29.24 -2.85 17.74
N LEU A 25 -28.26 -3.41 17.02
CA LEU A 25 -27.14 -2.69 16.46
C LEU A 25 -27.53 -1.92 15.19
N LYS A 26 -27.94 -0.66 15.38
CA LYS A 26 -28.31 0.29 14.31
C LYS A 26 -27.49 1.56 14.40
N ALA A 27 -27.02 2.08 13.25
CA ALA A 27 -26.20 3.29 13.17
C ALA A 27 -26.80 4.49 13.93
N LYS A 28 -28.13 4.68 13.90
CA LYS A 28 -28.79 5.81 14.59
C LYS A 28 -28.59 5.74 16.12
N ARG A 29 -28.65 4.53 16.71
CA ARG A 29 -28.42 4.32 18.15
C ARG A 29 -26.94 4.52 18.51
N ILE A 30 -26.02 4.00 17.68
CA ILE A 30 -24.57 4.19 17.86
C ILE A 30 -24.21 5.69 17.79
N SER A 31 -24.78 6.40 16.82
CA SER A 31 -24.57 7.84 16.61
C SER A 31 -24.96 8.64 17.86
N ASN A 32 -26.17 8.41 18.38
CA ASN A 32 -26.64 9.06 19.60
C ASN A 32 -25.81 8.69 20.83
N LYS A 33 -25.37 7.44 20.94
CA LYS A 33 -24.66 6.96 22.14
C LYS A 33 -23.21 7.44 22.21
N LEU A 34 -22.50 7.40 21.08
CA LEU A 34 -21.07 7.77 21.01
C LEU A 34 -20.83 9.23 20.63
N ASP A 35 -21.91 9.98 20.40
CA ASP A 35 -21.89 11.35 19.87
C ASP A 35 -21.01 11.46 18.61
N VAL A 36 -21.39 10.69 17.59
CA VAL A 36 -20.66 10.65 16.31
C VAL A 36 -21.60 10.81 15.13
N GLU A 37 -21.10 11.37 14.04
CA GLU A 37 -21.84 11.48 12.79
C GLU A 37 -22.39 10.13 12.30
N ILE A 38 -23.57 10.17 11.68
CA ILE A 38 -24.27 8.97 11.20
C ILE A 38 -23.43 8.13 10.23
N ASN A 39 -22.57 8.77 9.43
CA ASN A 39 -21.69 8.08 8.49
C ASN A 39 -20.59 7.30 9.21
N LEU A 40 -20.05 7.82 10.31
CA LEU A 40 -19.11 7.11 11.16
C LEU A 40 -19.82 5.99 11.93
N ALA A 41 -21.02 6.26 12.46
CA ALA A 41 -21.84 5.25 13.14
C ALA A 41 -22.18 4.05 12.23
N ARG A 42 -22.44 4.28 10.93
CA ARG A 42 -22.62 3.20 9.93
C ARG A 42 -21.37 2.34 9.76
N LYS A 43 -20.16 2.91 9.87
CA LYS A 43 -18.90 2.14 9.82
C LYS A 43 -18.73 1.29 11.08
N TYR A 44 -19.05 1.85 12.25
CA TYR A 44 -19.09 1.11 13.51
C TYR A 44 -20.08 -0.05 13.44
N GLU A 45 -21.31 0.21 12.96
CA GLU A 45 -22.34 -0.82 12.81
C GLU A 45 -21.83 -2.01 11.98
N LYS A 46 -21.24 -1.74 10.81
CA LYS A 46 -20.69 -2.77 9.93
C LYS A 46 -19.56 -3.56 10.59
N THR A 47 -18.60 -2.85 11.19
CA THR A 47 -17.42 -3.47 11.82
C THR A 47 -17.81 -4.32 13.02
N VAL A 48 -18.76 -3.86 13.84
CA VAL A 48 -19.20 -4.59 15.03
C VAL A 48 -20.03 -5.82 14.65
N LYS A 49 -20.96 -5.73 13.69
CA LYS A 49 -21.67 -6.92 13.18
C LYS A 49 -20.69 -7.95 12.64
N TRP A 50 -19.68 -7.49 11.92
CA TRP A 50 -18.63 -8.35 11.41
C TRP A 50 -17.81 -9.02 12.52
N LEU A 51 -17.45 -8.28 13.58
CA LEU A 51 -16.74 -8.82 14.75
C LEU A 51 -17.58 -9.83 15.52
N LEU A 52 -18.85 -9.51 15.83
CA LEU A 52 -19.73 -10.38 16.63
C LEU A 52 -19.93 -11.76 16.00
N ARG A 53 -19.91 -11.85 14.67
CA ARG A 53 -20.02 -13.14 13.93
C ARG A 53 -18.77 -14.00 13.98
N ARG A 54 -17.64 -13.45 14.43
CA ARG A 54 -16.30 -14.08 14.39
C ARG A 54 -15.71 -14.29 15.76
N LEU A 55 -16.10 -13.46 16.73
CA LEU A 55 -15.71 -13.68 18.11
C LEU A 55 -16.46 -14.91 18.65
N PRO A 56 -15.75 -15.84 19.33
CA PRO A 56 -16.36 -17.07 19.83
C PRO A 56 -17.37 -16.80 20.96
N LYS A 57 -17.23 -15.67 21.64
CA LYS A 57 -18.12 -15.19 22.69
C LYS A 57 -18.05 -13.68 22.81
N LYS A 58 -19.03 -13.10 23.50
CA LYS A 58 -19.02 -11.68 23.88
C LYS A 58 -17.91 -11.45 24.92
N PRO A 59 -16.99 -10.50 24.71
CA PRO A 59 -15.92 -10.21 25.67
C PRO A 59 -16.49 -9.52 26.92
N GLU A 60 -16.02 -9.94 28.10
CA GLU A 60 -16.41 -9.39 29.40
C GLU A 60 -15.55 -8.17 29.78
N SER A 61 -14.31 -8.11 29.28
CA SER A 61 -13.39 -7.00 29.53
C SER A 61 -12.72 -6.51 28.25
N PHE A 62 -12.13 -5.30 28.31
CA PHE A 62 -11.40 -4.74 27.17
C PHE A 62 -10.12 -5.53 26.85
N ASP A 63 -9.47 -6.11 27.88
CA ASP A 63 -8.30 -6.95 27.68
C ASP A 63 -8.66 -8.28 27.04
N GLU A 64 -9.75 -8.91 27.48
CA GLU A 64 -10.28 -10.11 26.82
C GLU A 64 -10.68 -9.84 25.37
N PHE A 65 -11.33 -8.69 25.09
CA PHE A 65 -11.64 -8.27 23.73
C PHE A 65 -10.39 -8.20 22.84
N LYS A 66 -9.30 -7.60 23.34
CA LYS A 66 -8.02 -7.53 22.60
C LYS A 66 -7.44 -8.92 22.35
N GLN A 67 -7.48 -9.82 23.33
CA GLN A 67 -6.97 -11.19 23.18
C GLN A 67 -7.77 -11.99 22.14
N LEU A 68 -9.10 -11.95 22.22
CA LEU A 68 -9.97 -12.64 21.26
C LEU A 68 -9.80 -12.07 19.84
N LEU A 69 -9.71 -10.74 19.72
CA LEU A 69 -9.45 -10.09 18.45
C LEU A 69 -8.09 -10.48 17.89
N LEU A 70 -7.03 -10.43 18.71
CA LEU A 70 -5.67 -10.77 18.26
C LEU A 70 -5.61 -12.20 17.73
N LYS A 71 -6.19 -13.16 18.46
CA LYS A 71 -6.27 -14.56 18.00
C LYS A 71 -6.92 -14.65 16.63
N PHE A 72 -8.09 -14.04 16.47
CA PHE A 72 -8.79 -14.00 15.19
C PHE A 72 -7.95 -13.32 14.08
N LEU A 73 -7.27 -12.21 14.37
CA LEU A 73 -6.46 -11.51 13.38
C LEU A 73 -5.21 -12.30 12.97
N ASN A 74 -4.66 -13.12 13.86
CA ASN A 74 -3.58 -14.05 13.53
C ASN A 74 -4.12 -15.18 12.63
N ASP A 75 -5.26 -15.77 12.97
CA ASP A 75 -5.84 -16.87 12.20
C ASP A 75 -6.26 -16.43 10.79
N GLU A 76 -6.86 -15.25 10.64
CA GLU A 76 -7.33 -14.77 9.33
C GLU A 76 -6.30 -13.97 8.52
N TYR A 77 -5.39 -13.23 9.17
CA TYR A 77 -4.51 -12.28 8.50
C TYR A 77 -3.02 -12.46 8.84
N CYS A 78 -2.64 -13.52 9.55
CA CYS A 78 -1.27 -13.80 10.02
C CYS A 78 -0.59 -12.54 10.59
N LEU A 79 -1.33 -11.76 11.38
CA LEU A 79 -0.94 -10.43 11.80
C LEU A 79 0.45 -10.42 12.47
N GLU A 80 0.69 -11.35 13.39
CA GLU A 80 2.00 -11.50 14.04
C GLU A 80 3.13 -11.82 13.07
N ASP A 81 2.92 -12.72 12.11
CA ASP A 81 3.96 -13.10 11.14
C ASP A 81 4.29 -11.96 10.19
N VAL A 82 3.28 -11.18 9.79
CA VAL A 82 3.47 -9.96 9.00
C VAL A 82 4.29 -8.94 9.79
N LEU A 83 3.98 -8.72 11.07
CA LEU A 83 4.72 -7.78 11.92
C LEU A 83 6.16 -8.25 12.17
N LYS A 84 6.38 -9.54 12.44
CA LYS A 84 7.72 -10.14 12.60
C LYS A 84 8.55 -10.02 11.32
N GLU A 85 7.95 -10.24 10.16
CA GLU A 85 8.62 -10.08 8.86
C GLU A 85 9.06 -8.64 8.63
N ILE A 86 8.18 -7.66 8.89
CA ILE A 86 8.51 -6.24 8.75
C ILE A 86 9.67 -5.86 9.68
N ALA A 87 9.60 -6.28 10.94
CA ALA A 87 10.60 -5.95 11.95
C ALA A 87 11.96 -6.60 11.66
N SER A 88 11.98 -7.89 11.37
CA SER A 88 13.22 -8.65 11.11
C SER A 88 13.96 -8.16 9.87
N LYS A 89 13.23 -7.81 8.81
CA LYS A 89 13.81 -7.30 7.56
C LYS A 89 13.96 -5.79 7.51
N LYS A 90 13.62 -5.08 8.61
CA LYS A 90 13.63 -3.62 8.71
C LYS A 90 12.90 -2.94 7.54
N TYR A 91 11.80 -3.54 7.10
CA TYR A 91 11.05 -3.01 5.98
C TYR A 91 10.31 -1.72 6.36
N PRO A 92 10.10 -0.80 5.40
CA PRO A 92 9.35 0.43 5.66
C PRO A 92 7.91 0.12 6.04
N PHE A 93 7.45 0.67 7.17
CA PHE A 93 6.10 0.43 7.65
C PHE A 93 5.06 1.27 6.88
N ASN A 94 4.47 0.68 5.83
CA ASN A 94 3.37 1.28 5.08
C ASN A 94 2.28 0.25 4.71
N LYS A 95 1.10 0.75 4.34
CA LYS A 95 -0.09 -0.08 4.06
C LYS A 95 0.07 -1.00 2.84
N TYR A 96 0.90 -0.65 1.86
CA TYR A 96 1.05 -1.46 0.64
C TYR A 96 1.95 -2.67 0.89
N LEU A 97 3.04 -2.48 1.63
CA LEU A 97 3.86 -3.59 2.12
C LEU A 97 3.03 -4.53 2.98
N PHE A 98 2.28 -3.96 3.94
CA PHE A 98 1.46 -4.75 4.85
C PHE A 98 0.45 -5.62 4.09
N ARG A 99 -0.20 -5.04 3.07
CA ARG A 99 -1.09 -5.77 2.15
C ARG A 99 -0.37 -6.89 1.40
N HIS A 100 0.81 -6.61 0.85
CA HIS A 100 1.61 -7.59 0.13
C HIS A 100 2.00 -8.76 1.03
N LEU A 101 2.44 -8.48 2.25
CA LEU A 101 2.83 -9.53 3.20
C LEU A 101 1.64 -10.37 3.66
N ILE A 102 0.44 -9.80 3.85
CA ILE A 102 -0.78 -10.59 4.10
C ILE A 102 -1.05 -11.55 2.93
N MET A 103 -0.91 -11.07 1.69
CA MET A 103 -1.10 -11.93 0.51
C MET A 103 -0.08 -13.07 0.48
N VAL A 104 1.20 -12.78 0.70
CA VAL A 104 2.28 -13.77 0.63
C VAL A 104 2.22 -14.77 1.78
N LYS A 105 1.92 -14.33 3.00
CA LYS A 105 1.93 -15.18 4.21
C LYS A 105 0.62 -15.94 4.39
N CYS A 106 -0.51 -15.35 4.00
CA CYS A 106 -1.84 -15.89 4.29
C CYS A 106 -2.67 -16.22 3.05
N GLY A 107 -2.15 -15.97 1.84
CA GLY A 107 -2.91 -16.16 0.59
C GLY A 107 -4.13 -15.24 0.46
N ARG A 108 -4.23 -14.17 1.26
CA ARG A 108 -5.42 -13.31 1.31
C ARG A 108 -5.23 -11.97 0.60
N ASN A 109 -6.11 -11.71 -0.36
CA ASN A 109 -6.22 -10.38 -0.96
C ASN A 109 -7.13 -9.49 -0.11
N VAL A 110 -6.55 -8.52 0.57
CA VAL A 110 -7.29 -7.53 1.38
C VAL A 110 -7.24 -6.16 0.74
N ASP A 111 -8.28 -5.36 0.93
CA ASP A 111 -8.29 -3.98 0.47
C ASP A 111 -7.51 -3.04 1.43
N THR A 112 -7.20 -1.84 0.94
CA THR A 112 -6.46 -0.83 1.71
C THR A 112 -7.18 -0.39 3.00
N THR A 113 -8.51 -0.43 3.04
CA THR A 113 -9.30 -0.05 4.22
C THR A 113 -9.15 -1.08 5.34
N VAL A 114 -9.18 -2.37 5.01
CA VAL A 114 -8.91 -3.47 5.94
C VAL A 114 -7.50 -3.34 6.50
N VAL A 115 -6.49 -3.14 5.64
CA VAL A 115 -5.09 -3.02 6.08
C VAL A 115 -4.89 -1.84 7.04
N LEU A 116 -5.50 -0.69 6.76
CA LEU A 116 -5.46 0.45 7.68
C LEU A 116 -6.11 0.14 9.03
N ALA A 117 -7.15 -0.69 9.07
CA ALA A 117 -7.76 -1.14 10.30
C ALA A 117 -6.83 -2.07 11.08
N LEU A 118 -6.24 -3.06 10.41
CA LEU A 118 -5.26 -3.98 11.03
C LEU A 118 -4.08 -3.21 11.63
N ILE A 119 -3.50 -2.27 10.88
CA ILE A 119 -2.41 -1.40 11.35
C ILE A 119 -2.85 -0.60 12.59
N ARG A 120 -4.05 0.00 12.55
CA ARG A 120 -4.58 0.78 13.68
C ARG A 120 -4.75 -0.09 14.92
N TRP A 121 -5.37 -1.26 14.77
CA TRP A 121 -5.63 -2.17 15.87
C TRP A 121 -4.35 -2.74 16.46
N ALA A 122 -3.38 -3.11 15.63
CA ALA A 122 -2.06 -3.53 16.07
C ALA A 122 -1.33 -2.45 16.89
N LYS A 123 -1.47 -1.17 16.50
CA LYS A 123 -0.96 -0.03 17.29
C LYS A 123 -1.70 0.13 18.63
N GLU A 124 -3.03 0.09 18.62
CA GLU A 124 -3.84 0.22 19.85
C GLU A 124 -3.60 -0.95 20.82
N MET A 125 -3.26 -2.14 20.31
CA MET A 125 -2.84 -3.32 21.10
C MET A 125 -1.36 -3.31 21.49
N LYS A 126 -0.58 -2.31 21.08
CA LYS A 126 0.87 -2.20 21.33
C LYS A 126 1.68 -3.42 20.84
N LEU A 127 1.28 -4.01 19.71
CA LEU A 127 1.99 -5.16 19.12
C LEU A 127 3.33 -4.79 18.49
N PHE A 128 3.54 -3.50 18.20
CA PHE A 128 4.80 -2.97 17.69
C PHE A 128 4.95 -1.50 18.05
N PHE A 129 6.19 -1.02 18.03
CA PHE A 129 6.54 0.39 18.16
C PHE A 129 7.33 0.84 16.93
N PRO A 130 6.87 1.87 16.20
CA PRO A 130 7.62 2.36 15.05
C PRO A 130 8.87 3.10 15.52
N ILE A 131 10.03 2.64 15.08
CA ILE A 131 11.31 3.32 15.28
C ILE A 131 11.63 4.10 14.01
N ARG A 132 12.07 5.35 14.15
CA ARG A 132 12.58 6.13 13.01
C ARG A 132 14.01 5.67 12.71
N THR A 133 14.26 5.22 11.49
CA THR A 133 15.58 4.83 11.02
C THR A 133 16.11 5.88 10.04
N ILE A 134 17.42 6.10 10.05
CA ILE A 134 18.12 6.94 9.07
C ILE A 134 18.58 6.02 7.95
N GLU A 135 18.32 6.42 6.70
CA GLU A 135 18.78 5.71 5.50
C GLU A 135 19.76 6.61 4.75
N TYR A 136 20.96 6.09 4.49
CA TYR A 136 21.98 6.80 3.73
C TYR A 136 21.65 6.71 2.23
N THR A 137 21.44 7.87 1.59
CA THR A 137 21.04 7.98 0.19
C THR A 137 22.05 8.86 -0.55
N PRO A 138 23.20 8.29 -0.98
CA PRO A 138 24.31 9.07 -1.54
C PRO A 138 23.98 9.69 -2.90
N THR A 139 23.02 9.13 -3.63
CA THR A 139 22.62 9.59 -4.96
C THR A 139 21.17 10.04 -5.00
N MET A 140 20.82 10.88 -5.99
CA MET A 140 19.42 11.27 -6.23
C MET A 140 18.54 10.07 -6.55
N LYS A 141 19.07 9.06 -7.26
CA LYS A 141 18.36 7.81 -7.54
C LYS A 141 18.02 7.05 -6.26
N ASP A 142 18.96 6.96 -5.32
CA ASP A 142 18.71 6.32 -4.03
C ASP A 142 17.68 7.10 -3.20
N LEU A 143 17.73 8.43 -3.23
CA LEU A 143 16.76 9.28 -2.55
C LEU A 143 15.33 9.11 -3.11
N VAL A 144 15.18 9.09 -4.44
CA VAL A 144 13.90 8.81 -5.10
C VAL A 144 13.40 7.41 -4.77
N TYR A 145 14.29 6.41 -4.81
CA TYR A 145 13.94 5.04 -4.46
C TYR A 145 13.47 4.91 -3.01
N ALA A 146 14.22 5.47 -2.05
CA ALA A 146 13.84 5.50 -0.63
C ALA A 146 12.50 6.21 -0.42
N TYR A 147 12.26 7.32 -1.14
CA TYR A 147 10.97 8.02 -1.12
C TYR A 147 9.82 7.12 -1.56
N ILE A 148 9.97 6.40 -2.69
CA ILE A 148 8.96 5.43 -3.17
C ILE A 148 8.77 4.29 -2.15
N CYS A 149 9.85 3.71 -1.63
CA CYS A 149 9.84 2.65 -0.61
C CYS A 149 9.05 3.06 0.64
N SER A 150 9.29 4.27 1.15
CA SER A 150 8.62 4.78 2.36
C SER A 150 7.11 4.89 2.19
N ARG A 151 6.65 5.17 0.96
CA ARG A 151 5.24 5.38 0.62
C ARG A 151 4.57 4.11 0.09
N GLY A 152 5.33 3.20 -0.49
CA GLY A 152 4.89 2.00 -1.21
C GLY A 152 4.33 2.29 -2.61
N GLU A 153 3.53 3.35 -2.75
CA GLU A 153 2.95 3.79 -4.02
C GLU A 153 2.78 5.31 -4.03
N VAL A 154 3.19 5.96 -5.12
CA VAL A 154 3.13 7.42 -5.31
C VAL A 154 2.71 7.77 -6.74
N ALA A 155 2.07 8.94 -6.91
CA ALA A 155 1.86 9.49 -8.25
C ALA A 155 3.17 10.05 -8.80
N PHE A 156 3.42 9.94 -10.10
CA PHE A 156 4.62 10.46 -10.74
C PHE A 156 4.79 11.96 -10.51
N SER A 157 3.72 12.75 -10.57
CA SER A 157 3.78 14.19 -10.28
C SER A 157 4.36 14.49 -8.90
N SER A 158 4.05 13.68 -7.89
CA SER A 158 4.60 13.86 -6.53
C SER A 158 6.10 13.55 -6.43
N ILE A 159 6.66 12.83 -7.40
CA ILE A 159 8.10 12.60 -7.55
C ILE A 159 8.69 13.77 -8.35
N GLU A 160 8.08 14.11 -9.48
CA GLU A 160 8.49 15.21 -10.38
C GLU A 160 8.58 16.56 -9.67
N ASP A 161 7.59 16.89 -8.83
CA ASP A 161 7.56 18.14 -8.06
C ASP A 161 8.71 18.25 -7.03
N LYS A 162 9.33 17.13 -6.65
CA LYS A 162 10.31 17.06 -5.54
C LYS A 162 11.73 16.77 -5.98
N PHE A 163 11.91 16.08 -7.09
CA PHE A 163 13.20 15.53 -7.48
C PHE A 163 13.55 15.97 -8.91
N PRO A 164 14.74 16.54 -9.13
CA PRO A 164 15.21 16.83 -10.47
C PRO A 164 15.35 15.54 -11.27
N ASN A 165 15.12 15.61 -12.59
CA ASN A 165 15.24 14.47 -13.51
C ASN A 165 14.40 13.24 -13.11
N ALA A 166 13.27 13.45 -12.41
CA ALA A 166 12.42 12.38 -11.91
C ALA A 166 12.03 11.33 -12.96
N ARG A 167 11.73 11.77 -14.20
CA ARG A 167 11.37 10.86 -15.31
C ARG A 167 12.47 9.82 -15.55
N LEU A 168 13.70 10.29 -15.79
CA LEU A 168 14.84 9.43 -16.09
C LEU A 168 15.11 8.47 -14.94
N ILE A 169 15.14 8.99 -13.70
CA ILE A 169 15.39 8.17 -12.50
C ILE A 169 14.32 7.09 -12.33
N VAL A 170 13.04 7.42 -12.53
CA VAL A 170 11.95 6.46 -12.43
C VAL A 170 12.04 5.39 -13.54
N LEU A 171 12.37 5.77 -14.76
CA LEU A 171 12.56 4.80 -15.85
C LEU A 171 13.77 3.89 -15.60
N GLU A 172 14.87 4.40 -15.06
CA GLU A 172 16.02 3.59 -14.64
C GLU A 172 15.64 2.59 -13.54
N LEU A 173 14.95 3.04 -12.49
CA LEU A 173 14.49 2.15 -11.40
C LEU A 173 13.53 1.08 -11.91
N TRP A 174 12.70 1.40 -12.90
CA TRP A 174 11.82 0.44 -13.58
C TRP A 174 12.62 -0.58 -14.39
N LYS A 175 13.60 -0.12 -15.18
CA LYS A 175 14.53 -0.98 -15.92
C LYS A 175 15.31 -1.93 -15.01
N GLU A 176 15.77 -1.45 -13.85
CA GLU A 176 16.42 -2.27 -12.82
C GLU A 176 15.45 -3.24 -12.12
N GLY A 177 14.16 -3.22 -12.46
CA GLY A 177 13.12 -4.04 -11.86
C GLY A 177 12.89 -3.76 -10.37
N LEU A 178 13.25 -2.55 -9.90
CA LEU A 178 13.06 -2.14 -8.51
C LEU A 178 11.65 -1.59 -8.27
N ILE A 179 10.99 -1.09 -9.30
CA ILE A 179 9.64 -0.53 -9.25
C ILE A 179 8.77 -1.05 -10.41
N ASP A 180 7.46 -0.85 -10.28
CA ASP A 180 6.44 -0.97 -11.31
C ASP A 180 5.85 0.40 -11.61
N ILE A 181 5.52 0.65 -12.87
CA ILE A 181 4.83 1.85 -13.33
C ILE A 181 3.48 1.40 -13.89
N GLU A 182 2.39 1.84 -13.28
CA GLU A 182 1.04 1.36 -13.64
C GLU A 182 0.68 1.65 -15.10
N GLY A 183 0.43 0.61 -15.88
CA GLY A 183 0.07 0.68 -17.29
C GLY A 183 1.26 0.71 -18.26
N ILE A 184 2.51 0.77 -17.77
CA ILE A 184 3.67 0.83 -18.67
C ILE A 184 3.87 -0.47 -19.47
N GLU A 185 3.34 -1.58 -18.96
CA GLU A 185 3.25 -2.88 -19.62
C GLU A 185 2.53 -2.82 -20.99
N GLU A 186 1.69 -1.81 -21.21
CA GLU A 186 1.05 -1.53 -22.50
C GLU A 186 2.08 -1.26 -23.61
N LEU A 187 3.29 -0.81 -23.26
CA LEU A 187 4.39 -0.59 -24.21
C LEU A 187 4.86 -1.89 -24.88
N LYS A 188 4.65 -3.05 -24.25
CA LYS A 188 5.11 -4.36 -24.72
C LYS A 188 6.61 -4.42 -25.06
N ILE A 189 7.41 -3.58 -24.40
CA ILE A 189 8.86 -3.53 -24.56
C ILE A 189 9.50 -4.12 -23.32
N ASP A 190 10.53 -4.94 -23.53
CA ASP A 190 11.40 -5.37 -22.46
C ASP A 190 12.28 -4.18 -22.03
N PRO A 191 12.19 -3.73 -20.76
CA PRO A 191 12.99 -2.61 -20.26
C PRO A 191 14.50 -2.81 -20.44
N GLU A 192 14.97 -4.06 -20.40
CA GLU A 192 16.39 -4.39 -20.49
C GLU A 192 16.98 -4.04 -21.87
N LEU A 193 16.15 -4.05 -22.92
CA LEU A 193 16.54 -3.73 -24.29
C LEU A 193 16.62 -2.23 -24.58
N ILE A 194 16.10 -1.38 -23.70
CA ILE A 194 16.10 0.08 -23.90
C ILE A 194 17.46 0.65 -23.50
N THR A 195 18.22 1.15 -24.47
CA THR A 195 19.51 1.83 -24.24
C THR A 195 19.31 3.32 -23.93
N ASP A 196 18.38 3.97 -24.63
CA ASP A 196 18.03 5.37 -24.49
C ASP A 196 16.50 5.51 -24.43
N PHE A 197 15.97 6.07 -23.33
CA PHE A 197 14.54 6.25 -23.13
C PHE A 197 13.93 7.35 -24.02
N ASP A 198 14.74 8.15 -24.70
CA ASP A 198 14.30 9.24 -25.57
C ASP A 198 14.43 8.91 -27.06
N ARG A 199 15.15 7.84 -27.41
CA ARG A 199 15.48 7.44 -28.79
C ARG A 199 15.20 5.96 -29.06
N ILE A 200 13.97 5.53 -28.81
CA ILE A 200 13.52 4.18 -29.17
C ILE A 200 13.01 4.22 -30.62
N PRO A 201 13.37 3.28 -31.51
CA PRO A 201 12.81 3.29 -32.86
C PRO A 201 11.27 3.16 -32.82
N ALA A 202 10.56 4.01 -33.58
CA ALA A 202 9.11 4.16 -33.44
C ALA A 202 8.30 2.89 -33.76
N ASP A 203 8.86 1.95 -34.53
CA ASP A 203 8.21 0.69 -34.89
C ASP A 203 8.19 -0.33 -33.74
N PHE A 204 8.95 -0.11 -32.67
CA PHE A 204 9.02 -1.00 -31.50
C PHE A 204 7.99 -0.64 -30.43
N VAL A 205 7.36 0.53 -30.51
CA VAL A 205 6.39 1.04 -29.54
C VAL A 205 4.98 1.10 -30.13
N PRO A 206 3.92 0.87 -29.33
CA PRO A 206 2.56 1.15 -29.76
C PRO A 206 2.34 2.66 -29.88
N LYS A 207 1.91 3.10 -31.07
CA LYS A 207 1.70 4.52 -31.40
C LYS A 207 0.60 5.20 -30.56
N ASP A 208 -0.39 4.44 -30.11
CA ASP A 208 -1.53 4.95 -29.34
C ASP A 208 -1.30 4.96 -27.81
N SER A 209 -0.09 4.65 -27.35
CA SER A 209 0.19 4.62 -25.91
C SER A 209 0.37 6.03 -25.33
N LYS A 210 -0.31 6.29 -24.21
CA LYS A 210 -0.13 7.53 -23.42
C LYS A 210 1.27 7.71 -22.84
N PHE A 211 2.11 6.67 -22.90
CA PHE A 211 3.49 6.67 -22.42
C PHE A 211 4.50 6.98 -23.53
N VAL A 212 4.06 7.22 -24.75
CA VAL A 212 4.94 7.40 -25.91
C VAL A 212 4.72 8.77 -26.53
N ASN A 213 5.81 9.46 -26.83
CA ASN A 213 5.80 10.61 -27.72
C ASN A 213 6.70 10.34 -28.93
N ILE A 214 6.11 10.26 -30.11
CA ILE A 214 6.81 10.00 -31.37
C ILE A 214 7.24 11.32 -31.99
N TRP A 215 8.49 11.38 -32.46
CA TRP A 215 9.08 12.54 -33.11
C TRP A 215 9.98 12.10 -34.26
N ILE A 216 10.31 13.04 -35.16
CA ILE A 216 11.15 12.78 -36.33
C ILE A 216 12.48 13.49 -36.11
N ASP A 217 13.60 12.78 -36.25
CA ASP A 217 14.91 13.42 -36.28
C ASP A 217 15.06 14.19 -37.59
N GLU A 218 15.10 15.51 -37.52
CA GLU A 218 15.20 16.38 -38.70
C GLU A 218 16.48 16.16 -39.52
N ARG A 219 17.54 15.58 -38.92
CA ARG A 219 18.81 15.33 -39.61
C ARG A 219 18.79 14.04 -40.43
N THR A 220 18.17 12.99 -39.89
CA THR A 220 18.16 11.66 -40.53
C THR A 220 16.84 11.34 -41.22
N GLY A 221 15.75 12.04 -40.86
CA GLY A 221 14.39 11.74 -41.29
C GLY A 221 13.77 10.54 -40.58
N GLU A 222 14.47 9.93 -39.62
CA GLU A 222 14.02 8.72 -38.93
C GLU A 222 13.03 9.04 -37.79
N GLN A 223 12.09 8.13 -37.55
CA GLN A 223 11.11 8.27 -36.47
C GLN A 223 11.60 7.59 -35.18
N TYR A 224 11.63 8.37 -34.11
CA TYR A 224 11.97 7.92 -32.78
C TYR A 224 10.80 8.15 -31.81
N ALA A 225 10.85 7.43 -30.72
CA ALA A 225 9.90 7.47 -29.63
C ALA A 225 10.63 7.76 -28.33
N SER A 226 10.06 8.68 -27.55
CA SER A 226 10.46 8.95 -26.17
C SER A 226 9.41 8.41 -25.20
N ILE A 227 9.87 7.77 -24.13
CA ILE A 227 8.98 7.33 -23.05
C ILE A 227 8.65 8.53 -22.16
N THR A 228 7.38 8.84 -22.03
CA THR A 228 6.84 9.88 -21.15
C THR A 228 6.08 9.24 -20.00
N LEU A 229 6.00 9.93 -18.87
CA LEU A 229 5.25 9.48 -17.69
C LEU A 229 4.16 10.51 -17.38
N PRO A 230 2.88 10.21 -17.66
CA PRO A 230 1.79 11.10 -17.29
C PRO A 230 1.76 11.37 -15.78
N ALA A 231 1.48 12.61 -15.38
CA ALA A 231 1.50 13.07 -13.99
C ALA A 231 0.76 12.16 -12.98
N ARG A 232 -0.40 11.61 -13.39
CA ARG A 232 -1.25 10.76 -12.53
C ARG A 232 -0.82 9.28 -12.47
N THR A 233 0.18 8.88 -13.25
CA THR A 233 0.68 7.50 -13.28
C THR A 233 1.18 7.10 -11.90
N ARG A 234 0.86 5.88 -11.48
CA ARG A 234 1.25 5.36 -10.16
C ARG A 234 2.55 4.58 -10.29
N VAL A 235 3.54 4.98 -9.51
CA VAL A 235 4.81 4.29 -9.35
C VAL A 235 4.75 3.48 -8.06
N LYS A 236 4.96 2.17 -8.16
CA LYS A 236 4.81 1.18 -7.09
C LYS A 236 6.14 0.48 -6.86
N ILE A 237 6.47 0.20 -5.61
CA ILE A 237 7.68 -0.55 -5.27
C ILE A 237 7.53 -2.06 -5.54
N LYS A 238 8.58 -2.72 -6.05
CA LYS A 238 8.68 -4.18 -6.09
C LYS A 238 9.32 -4.72 -4.83
N TRP A 239 8.49 -5.21 -3.90
CA TRP A 239 8.92 -5.72 -2.59
C TRP A 239 9.88 -6.91 -2.67
N ILE A 240 9.82 -7.71 -3.74
CA ILE A 240 10.68 -8.89 -3.93
C ILE A 240 12.16 -8.47 -4.05
N ARG A 241 12.46 -7.35 -4.73
CA ARG A 241 13.85 -6.89 -4.97
C ARG A 241 14.37 -5.92 -3.90
N TYR A 242 13.51 -5.32 -3.08
CA TYR A 242 13.94 -4.52 -1.92
C TYR A 242 14.88 -5.32 -1.00
N ARG A 243 14.68 -6.65 -0.90
CA ARG A 243 15.51 -7.58 -0.11
C ARG A 243 16.99 -7.60 -0.51
N ASN A 244 17.30 -7.42 -1.80
CA ASN A 244 18.67 -7.59 -2.28
C ASN A 244 19.49 -6.31 -2.12
N LYS A 245 18.86 -5.13 -2.25
CA LYS A 245 19.57 -3.85 -2.16
C LYS A 245 20.03 -3.52 -0.73
N SER A 246 19.29 -3.94 0.30
CA SER A 246 19.63 -3.72 1.71
C SER A 246 20.70 -4.68 2.26
N LEU A 247 21.08 -5.71 1.50
CA LEU A 247 22.12 -6.69 1.86
C LEU A 247 23.41 -6.50 1.06
N SER A 248 23.43 -5.62 0.05
CA SER A 248 24.59 -5.35 -0.81
C SER A 248 25.39 -4.10 -0.39
N THR A 249 25.23 -3.67 0.86
CA THR A 249 26.06 -2.67 1.57
C THR A 249 26.54 -3.28 2.87
#